data_AF-A0A7X5FBP2-F1
#
_entry.id   AF-A0A7X5FBP2-F1
#
_cell.length_a   1.000
_cell.length_b   1.000
_cell.length_c   1.000
_cell.angle_alpha   90.00
_cell.angle_beta   90.00
_cell.angle_gamma   90.00
#
_symmetry.space_group_name_H-M   'P 1'
#
loop_
_entity.id
_entity.type
_entity.pdbx_description
1 polymer ?
#
loop_
_entity_poly.entity_id
_entity_poly.type
_entity_poly.pdbx_seq_one_letter_code
_entity_poly.pdbx_strand_id
1 'polypeptide(L)' 'MNREFGVHSEVGKLRKVIVHHPGLEMRRLTPSNCKEFLFEDVIWMRKARQDHNIFVDLMEEDYGL' A
#
# COMPACT_ATOMS: atom_id res chain seq x y z
N MET A 1 26.20 7.34 10.24
CA MET A 1 26.59 6.57 9.04
C MET A 1 25.51 6.78 7.99
N ASN A 2 25.83 7.39 6.85
CA ASN A 2 24.91 7.45 5.70
C ASN A 2 24.84 6.06 5.09
N ARG A 3 23.74 5.33 5.34
CA ARG A 3 23.44 4.12 4.56
C ARG A 3 22.83 4.56 3.24
N GLU A 4 23.48 4.21 2.15
CA GLU A 4 22.94 4.41 0.80
C GLU A 4 21.71 3.52 0.60
N PHE A 5 20.70 4.03 -0.10
CA PHE A 5 19.52 3.24 -0.47
C PHE A 5 19.85 2.34 -1.65
N GLY A 6 19.40 1.09 -1.62
CA GLY A 6 19.64 0.14 -2.69
C GLY A 6 18.70 -1.06 -2.65
N VAL A 7 18.25 -1.48 -3.82
CA VAL A 7 17.48 -2.70 -4.05
C VAL A 7 18.33 -3.60 -4.95
N HIS A 8 18.71 -4.78 -4.46
CA HIS A 8 19.66 -5.68 -5.13
C HIS A 8 19.08 -7.07 -5.39
N SER A 9 17.84 -7.32 -4.97
CA SER A 9 17.10 -8.56 -5.17
C SER A 9 15.62 -8.31 -4.89
N GLU A 10 14.74 -8.98 -5.63
CA GLU A 10 13.28 -8.98 -5.43
C GLU A 10 12.84 -10.00 -4.35
N VAL A 11 13.73 -10.91 -3.92
CA VAL A 11 13.41 -12.01 -2.98
C VAL A 11 14.29 -12.02 -1.73
N GLY A 12 15.26 -11.10 -1.65
CA GLY A 12 16.11 -10.95 -0.46
C GLY A 12 15.35 -10.34 0.73
N LYS A 13 15.98 -10.35 1.91
CA LYS A 13 15.37 -9.74 3.11
C LYS A 13 15.11 -8.25 2.89
N LEU A 14 13.84 -7.86 2.92
CA LEU A 14 13.40 -6.47 2.88
C LEU A 14 13.86 -5.77 4.17
N ARG A 15 14.37 -4.55 4.04
CA ARG A 15 14.92 -3.75 5.17
C ARG A 15 14.27 -2.38 5.33
N LYS A 16 13.62 -1.90 4.28
CA LYS A 16 12.91 -0.63 4.25
C LYS A 16 11.97 -0.66 3.06
N VAL A 17 10.75 -0.20 3.28
CA VAL A 17 9.71 -0.12 2.27
C VAL A 17 8.97 1.20 2.42
N ILE A 18 8.38 1.69 1.34
CA ILE A 18 7.45 2.81 1.36
C ILE A 18 6.09 2.24 0.96
N VAL A 19 5.07 2.60 1.72
CA VAL A 19 3.66 2.26 1.44
C VAL A 19 2.82 3.52 1.46
N HIS A 20 1.71 3.50 0.72
CA HIS A 20 0.73 4.59 0.70
C HIS A 20 -0.61 4.08 1.19
N HIS A 21 -1.05 4.58 2.33
CA HIS A 21 -2.32 4.20 2.92
C HIS A 21 -3.50 4.88 2.23
N PRO A 22 -4.57 4.16 1.82
CA PRO A 22 -5.71 4.72 1.12
C PRO A 22 -6.37 5.91 1.85
N GLY A 23 -6.36 7.07 1.20
CA GLY A 23 -6.79 8.35 1.75
C GLY A 23 -8.13 8.85 1.25
N LEU A 24 -8.28 10.17 1.19
CA LEU A 24 -9.50 10.85 0.72
C LEU A 24 -9.67 10.77 -0.80
N GLU A 25 -8.58 10.54 -1.54
CA GLU A 25 -8.57 10.33 -2.97
C GLU A 25 -9.53 9.21 -3.38
N MET A 26 -9.62 8.14 -2.60
CA MET A 26 -10.51 7.01 -2.87
C MET A 26 -12.00 7.38 -2.81
N ARG A 27 -12.37 8.46 -2.10
CA ARG A 27 -13.77 8.93 -2.05
C ARG A 27 -14.25 9.59 -3.34
N ARG A 28 -13.33 9.89 -4.26
CA ARG A 28 -13.64 10.51 -5.57
C ARG A 28 -13.97 9.45 -6.63
N LEU A 29 -13.77 8.17 -6.32
CA LEU A 29 -14.15 7.07 -7.20
C LEU A 29 -15.67 6.94 -7.25
N THR A 30 -16.16 6.87 -8.47
CA THR A 30 -17.57 6.66 -8.81
C THR A 30 -17.65 5.60 -9.91
N PRO A 31 -18.81 4.94 -10.09
CA PRO A 31 -18.95 3.94 -11.15
C PRO A 31 -18.68 4.50 -12.55
N SER A 32 -18.87 5.81 -12.78
CA SER A 32 -18.65 6.43 -14.08
C SER A 32 -17.20 6.83 -14.36
N ASN A 33 -16.34 6.94 -13.34
CA ASN A 33 -14.95 7.39 -13.52
C ASN A 33 -13.90 6.35 -13.09
N CYS A 34 -14.28 5.23 -12.47
CA CYS A 34 -13.33 4.25 -11.94
C CYS A 34 -12.35 3.75 -13.02
N LYS A 35 -12.86 3.41 -14.20
CA LYS A 35 -12.05 2.91 -15.33
C LYS A 35 -11.05 3.96 -15.84
N GLU A 36 -11.44 5.23 -15.87
CA GLU A 36 -10.55 6.33 -16.26
C GLU A 36 -9.43 6.53 -15.24
N PHE A 37 -9.71 6.24 -13.97
CA PHE A 37 -8.72 6.26 -12.88
C PHE A 37 -8.00 4.93 -12.66
N LEU A 38 -8.06 4.01 -13.62
CA LEU A 38 -7.36 2.72 -13.59
C LEU A 38 -7.83 1.80 -12.44
N PHE A 39 -9.09 1.94 -12.04
CA PHE A 39 -9.78 1.03 -11.11
C PHE A 39 -10.84 0.21 -11.85
N GLU A 40 -10.91 -1.07 -11.53
CA GLU A 40 -11.96 -1.95 -12.04
C GLU A 40 -13.35 -1.57 -11.49
N ASP A 41 -13.44 -1.19 -10.21
CA ASP A 41 -14.68 -0.81 -9.54
C ASP A 41 -14.45 0.18 -8.37
N VAL A 42 -15.54 0.69 -7.79
CA VAL A 42 -15.53 1.54 -6.60
C VAL A 42 -15.12 0.73 -5.37
N ILE A 43 -14.17 1.28 -4.60
CA ILE A 43 -13.60 0.61 -3.45
C ILE A 43 -14.40 0.93 -2.17
N TRP A 44 -14.61 -0.09 -1.32
CA TRP A 44 -15.09 0.13 0.04
C TRP A 44 -13.98 0.69 0.93
N MET A 45 -13.89 2.03 1.01
CA MET A 45 -12.80 2.73 1.68
C MET A 45 -12.48 2.23 3.10
N ARG A 46 -13.51 2.03 3.95
CA ARG A 46 -13.29 1.58 5.34
C ARG A 46 -12.58 0.23 5.38
N LYS A 47 -12.99 -0.70 4.52
CA LYS A 47 -12.41 -2.04 4.44
C LYS A 47 -11.00 -1.99 3.85
N ALA A 48 -10.80 -1.20 2.78
CA ALA A 48 -9.48 -1.02 2.18
C ALA A 48 -8.42 -0.48 3.16
N ARG A 49 -8.81 0.45 4.05
CA ARG A 49 -7.93 0.94 5.13
C ARG A 49 -7.61 -0.14 6.15
N GLN A 50 -8.62 -0.90 6.57
CA GLN A 50 -8.42 -2.01 7.50
C GLN A 50 -7.47 -3.05 6.92
N ASP A 51 -7.65 -3.42 5.66
CA ASP A 51 -6.81 -4.40 4.98
C ASP A 51 -5.38 -3.86 4.77
N HIS A 52 -5.23 -2.57 4.47
CA HIS A 52 -3.91 -1.93 4.40
C HIS A 52 -3.21 -1.88 5.76
N ASN A 53 -3.92 -1.63 6.86
CA ASN A 53 -3.32 -1.67 8.19
C ASN A 53 -2.82 -3.07 8.51
N ILE A 54 -3.63 -4.11 8.28
CA ILE A 54 -3.20 -5.50 8.45
C ILE A 54 -1.96 -5.79 7.62
N PHE A 55 -1.89 -5.31 6.38
CA PHE A 55 -0.70 -5.47 5.54
C PHE A 55 0.56 -4.83 6.14
N VAL A 56 0.44 -3.63 6.72
CA VAL A 56 1.56 -2.95 7.39
C VAL A 56 1.94 -3.64 8.69
N ASP A 57 0.96 -4.01 9.52
CA ASP A 57 1.17 -4.69 10.80
C ASP A 57 1.92 -6.02 10.58
N LEU A 58 1.56 -6.80 9.56
CA LEU A 58 2.29 -8.02 9.20
C LEU A 58 3.77 -7.74 8.87
N MET A 59 4.06 -6.66 8.14
CA MET A 59 5.44 -6.30 7.79
C MET A 59 6.26 -5.92 9.04
N GLU A 60 5.68 -5.13 9.94
CA GLU A 60 6.36 -4.64 11.15
C GLU A 60 6.49 -5.74 12.22
N GLU A 61 5.42 -6.49 12.50
CA GLU A 61 5.36 -7.46 13.60
C GLU A 61 5.92 -8.84 13.20
N ASP A 62 5.45 -9.40 12.08
CA ASP A 62 5.76 -10.79 11.72
C ASP A 62 7.09 -10.90 10.95
N TYR A 63 7.41 -9.89 10.13
CA TYR A 63 8.62 -9.88 9.29
C TYR A 63 9.76 -9.00 9.83
N GLY A 64 9.49 -8.21 10.88
CA GLY A 64 10.48 -7.40 11.59
C GLY A 64 11.13 -6.34 10.72
N LEU A 65 10.32 -5.67 9.87
CA LEU A 65 10.72 -4.46 9.15
C LEU A 65 10.92 -3.25 10.07
#